data_AF-K0SPE5-F1
#
_entry.id   AF-K0SPE5-F1
#
_cell.length_a   1.000
_cell.length_b   1.000
_cell.length_c   1.000
_cell.angle_alpha   90.00
_cell.angle_beta   90.00
_cell.angle_gamma   90.00
#
_symmetry.space_group_name_H-M   'P 1'
#
loop_
_entity.id
_entity.type
_entity.pdbx_description
1 polymer ?
#
loop_
_entity_poly.entity_id
_entity_poly.type
_entity_poly.pdbx_seq_one_letter_code
_entity_poly.pdbx_strand_id
1 'polypeptide(L)'
;MKIIVPIKRVIDYAIKIRVDASKGPLGVELKNTKMSINPFCEIAVEEAIQLKEAAAKAKKGDAEVVAVSIGPKRMLDTIRTA
;
A
#
# COMPACT_ATOMS: atom_id res chain seq x y z
N MET A 1 11.07 10.20 -16.21
CA MET A 1 10.44 8.86 -16.16
C MET A 1 9.28 8.88 -15.16
N LYS A 2 8.19 8.13 -15.38
CA LYS A 2 7.11 7.98 -14.39
C LYS A 2 7.03 6.55 -13.90
N ILE A 3 6.98 6.36 -12.59
CA ILE A 3 6.85 5.06 -11.92
C ILE A 3 5.51 5.05 -11.19
N ILE A 4 4.62 4.14 -11.58
CA ILE A 4 3.32 3.95 -10.91
C ILE A 4 3.47 2.80 -9.92
N VAL A 5 3.14 3.04 -8.66
CA VAL A 5 3.24 2.04 -7.59
C VAL A 5 1.84 1.74 -7.02
N PRO A 6 1.24 0.60 -7.41
CA PRO A 6 -0.02 0.16 -6.81
C PRO A 6 0.20 -0.28 -5.36
N ILE A 7 -0.50 0.36 -4.43
CA ILE A 7 -0.49 0.03 -3.01
C ILE A 7 -1.88 -0.39 -2.55
N LYS A 8 -1.94 -1.29 -1.56
CA LYS A 8 -3.21 -1.82 -1.04
C LYS A 8 -3.26 -1.73 0.47
N ARG A 9 -4.40 -1.24 0.98
CA ARG A 9 -4.73 -1.29 2.41
C ARG A 9 -5.31 -2.67 2.76
N VAL A 10 -4.68 -3.36 3.69
CA VAL A 10 -5.04 -4.72 4.13
C VAL A 10 -5.10 -4.82 5.65
N ILE A 11 -5.56 -5.95 6.18
CA ILE A 11 -5.42 -6.25 7.61
C ILE A 11 -3.93 -6.34 7.92
N ASP A 12 -3.51 -5.74 9.03
CA ASP A 12 -2.12 -5.78 9.48
C ASP A 12 -1.66 -7.24 9.65
N TYR A 13 -0.46 -7.56 9.15
CA TYR A 13 0.04 -8.93 9.10
C TYR A 13 0.18 -9.58 10.48
N ALA A 14 0.31 -8.78 11.54
CA ALA A 14 0.40 -9.27 12.92
C ALA A 14 -0.98 -9.58 13.53
N ILE A 15 -2.07 -9.22 12.86
CA ILE A 15 -3.42 -9.46 13.36
C ILE A 15 -3.93 -10.84 12.91
N LYS A 16 -4.30 -11.67 13.87
CA LYS A 16 -5.03 -12.90 13.60
C LYS A 16 -6.45 -12.59 13.14
N ILE A 17 -6.76 -12.92 11.88
CA ILE A 17 -8.08 -12.72 11.30
C ILE A 17 -9.15 -13.55 12.01
N ARG A 18 -10.37 -13.02 12.04
CA ARG A 18 -11.57 -13.70 12.54
C ARG A 18 -12.64 -13.68 11.45
N VAL A 19 -13.42 -14.75 11.37
CA VAL A 19 -14.58 -14.83 10.46
C VAL A 19 -15.71 -13.98 11.02
N ASP A 20 -16.36 -13.21 10.16
CA ASP A 20 -17.53 -12.40 10.52
C ASP A 20 -18.77 -13.30 10.57
N ALA A 21 -19.29 -13.55 11.77
CA ALA A 21 -20.45 -14.41 11.99
C ALA A 21 -21.72 -13.95 11.24
N SER A 22 -21.83 -12.65 10.93
CA SER A 22 -22.97 -12.10 10.17
C SER A 22 -22.88 -12.36 8.67
N LYS A 23 -21.69 -12.68 8.15
CA LYS A 23 -21.42 -12.93 6.73
C LYS A 23 -21.09 -14.39 6.42
N GLY A 24 -21.12 -15.26 7.43
CA GLY A 24 -20.74 -16.67 7.30
C GLY A 24 -19.30 -16.85 6.79
N PRO A 25 -18.98 -17.96 6.10
CA PRO A 25 -17.61 -18.28 5.67
C PRO A 25 -17.05 -17.34 4.59
N LEU A 26 -17.85 -16.37 4.11
CA LEU A 26 -17.50 -15.46 3.01
C LEU A 26 -16.90 -14.13 3.48
N GLY A 27 -16.85 -13.87 4.79
CA GLY A 27 -16.45 -12.58 5.35
C GLY A 27 -15.47 -12.68 6.51
N VAL A 28 -14.56 -11.70 6.59
CA VAL A 28 -13.68 -11.47 7.74
C VAL A 28 -14.12 -10.23 8.51
N GLU A 29 -13.88 -10.23 9.82
CA GLU A 29 -14.18 -9.08 10.68
C GLU A 29 -13.19 -7.95 10.42
N LEU A 30 -13.72 -6.80 9.97
CA LEU A 30 -12.94 -5.61 9.64
C LEU A 30 -13.21 -4.45 10.62
N LYS A 31 -14.27 -4.53 11.45
CA LYS A 31 -14.56 -3.50 12.45
C LYS A 31 -13.53 -3.59 13.56
N ASN A 32 -12.95 -2.43 13.89
CA ASN A 32 -11.91 -2.28 14.92
C ASN A 32 -10.65 -3.13 14.68
N THR A 33 -10.49 -3.69 13.47
CA THR A 33 -9.29 -4.39 13.05
C THR A 33 -8.23 -3.37 12.61
N LYS A 34 -7.00 -3.52 13.10
CA LYS A 34 -5.87 -2.71 12.62
C LYS A 34 -5.61 -3.03 11.15
N MET A 35 -5.46 -1.98 10.34
CA MET A 35 -5.22 -2.08 8.91
C MET A 35 -3.93 -1.35 8.57
N SER A 36 -3.16 -1.87 7.63
CA SER A 36 -1.86 -1.33 7.21
C SER A 36 -1.75 -1.32 5.69
N ILE A 37 -0.68 -0.70 5.18
CA ILE A 37 -0.20 -0.99 3.83
C ILE A 37 0.18 -2.48 3.76
N ASN A 38 -0.06 -3.10 2.62
CA ASN A 38 0.38 -4.46 2.38
C ASN A 38 1.92 -4.52 2.41
N PRO A 39 2.54 -5.50 3.10
CA PRO A 39 3.99 -5.56 3.25
C PRO A 39 4.77 -5.56 1.92
N PHE A 40 4.23 -6.18 0.87
CA PHE A 40 4.87 -6.16 -0.45
C PHE A 40 4.79 -4.79 -1.13
N CYS A 41 3.73 -4.03 -0.85
CA CYS A 41 3.58 -2.67 -1.35
C CYS A 41 4.59 -1.71 -0.70
N GLU A 42 5.00 -1.92 0.57
CA GLU A 42 6.08 -1.12 1.19
C GLU A 42 7.40 -1.30 0.44
N ILE A 43 7.75 -2.55 0.11
CA ILE A 43 8.96 -2.87 -0.66
C ILE A 43 8.90 -2.22 -2.05
N ALA A 44 7.74 -2.24 -2.71
CA ALA A 44 7.55 -1.63 -4.03
C ALA A 44 7.70 -0.10 -4.00
N VAL A 45 7.22 0.56 -2.94
CA VAL A 45 7.39 2.01 -2.76
C VAL A 45 8.86 2.34 -2.54
N GLU A 46 9.54 1.58 -1.67
CA GLU A 46 10.97 1.76 -1.38
C GLU A 46 11.83 1.65 -2.64
N GLU A 47 11.64 0.59 -3.44
CA GLU A 47 12.40 0.40 -4.67
C GLU A 47 12.14 1.52 -5.70
N ALA A 48 10.88 1.99 -5.81
CA ALA A 48 10.55 3.11 -6.70
C ALA A 48 11.26 4.42 -6.28
N ILE A 49 11.40 4.66 -4.97
CA ILE A 49 12.17 5.78 -4.43
C ILE A 49 13.66 5.61 -4.76
N GLN A 50 14.23 4.42 -4.57
CA GLN A 50 15.63 4.14 -4.91
C GLN A 50 15.92 4.37 -6.40
N LEU A 51 15.03 3.94 -7.29
CA LEU A 51 15.14 4.21 -8.73
C LEU A 51 15.08 5.70 -9.05
N LYS A 52 14.21 6.46 -8.37
CA LYS A 52 14.13 7.93 -8.52
C LYS A 52 15.43 8.59 -8.07
N GLU A 53 15.97 8.19 -6.94
CA GLU A 53 17.25 8.72 -6.44
C GLU A 53 18.42 8.36 -7.36
N ALA A 54 18.47 7.12 -7.87
CA ALA A 54 19.51 6.68 -8.79
C ALA A 54 19.46 7.45 -10.11
N ALA A 55 18.26 7.72 -10.64
CA ALA A 55 18.07 8.55 -11.83
C ALA A 55 18.57 9.99 -11.61
N ALA A 56 18.27 10.57 -10.45
CA ALA A 56 18.74 11.91 -10.06
C ALA A 56 20.28 11.94 -9.94
N LYS A 57 20.89 10.96 -9.26
CA LYS A 57 22.35 10.82 -9.10
C LYS A 57 23.05 10.67 -10.45
N ALA A 58 22.47 9.89 -11.36
CA ALA A 58 23.02 9.68 -12.70
C ALA A 58 22.80 10.87 -13.66
N LYS A 59 22.15 11.96 -13.22
CA LYS A 59 21.75 13.11 -14.04
C LYS A 59 20.96 12.72 -15.30
N LYS A 60 20.18 11.63 -15.23
CA LYS A 60 19.38 11.10 -16.34
C LYS A 60 17.98 11.74 -16.46
N GLY A 61 17.79 12.90 -15.83
CA GLY A 61 16.52 13.63 -15.75
C GLY A 61 15.66 13.23 -14.54
N ASP A 62 14.48 13.84 -14.43
CA ASP A 62 13.59 13.66 -13.28
C ASP A 62 12.77 12.36 -13.38
N ALA A 63 12.62 11.70 -12.23
CA ALA A 63 11.69 10.59 -12.06
C ALA A 63 10.57 11.00 -11.08
N GLU A 64 9.33 10.73 -11.49
CA GLU A 64 8.13 10.94 -10.67
C GLU A 64 7.60 9.58 -10.22
N VAL A 65 7.36 9.44 -8.92
CA VAL A 65 6.74 8.25 -8.33
C VAL A 65 5.30 8.60 -7.99
N VAL A 66 4.36 7.80 -8.47
CA VAL A 66 2.92 8.00 -8.28
C VAL A 66 2.35 6.78 -7.57
N ALA A 67 2.02 6.93 -6.28
CA ALA A 67 1.32 5.90 -5.52
C ALA A 67 -0.17 5.88 -5.87
N VAL A 68 -0.72 4.69 -6.14
CA VAL A 68 -2.13 4.50 -6.52
C VAL A 68 -2.75 3.42 -5.66
N SER A 69 -3.97 3.61 -5.19
CA SER A 69 -4.73 2.58 -4.49
C SER A 69 -6.18 2.56 -4.96
N ILE A 70 -6.84 1.40 -4.86
CA ILE A 70 -8.27 1.21 -5.20
C ILE A 70 -8.99 0.63 -3.96
N GLY A 71 -10.08 1.26 -3.52
CA GLY A 71 -10.79 0.86 -2.30
C GLY A 71 -11.70 1.93 -1.68
N PRO A 72 -12.14 1.73 -0.42
CA PRO A 72 -12.95 2.70 0.32
C PRO A 72 -12.13 3.91 0.77
N LYS A 73 -12.80 5.05 1.03
CA LYS A 73 -12.18 6.34 1.43
C LYS A 73 -11.09 6.25 2.52
N ARG A 74 -11.17 5.29 3.45
CA ARG A 74 -10.14 5.04 4.49
C ARG A 74 -8.76 4.61 3.95
N MET A 75 -8.66 4.24 2.67
CA MET A 75 -7.38 4.00 1.99
C MET A 75 -6.49 5.24 1.85
N LEU A 76 -7.06 6.45 1.98
CA LEU A 76 -6.30 7.70 1.88
C LEU A 76 -5.19 7.77 2.93
N ASP A 77 -5.40 7.17 4.11
CA ASP A 77 -4.38 7.12 5.15
C ASP A 77 -3.16 6.30 4.68
N THR A 78 -3.39 5.22 3.94
CA THR A 78 -2.33 4.40 3.33
C THR A 78 -1.61 5.14 2.22
N ILE A 79 -2.32 5.91 1.38
CA ILE A 79 -1.70 6.74 0.35
C ILE A 79 -0.83 7.84 0.95
N ARG A 80 -1.22 8.42 2.10
CA ARG A 80 -0.41 9.44 2.79
C ARG A 80 0.85 8.88 3.44
N THR A 81 0.92 7.57 3.66
CA THR A 81 2.11 6.90 4.20
C THR A 81 3.12 6.53 3.10
N ALA A 82 2.65 6.27 1.88
CA ALA A 82 3.48 5.95 0.72
C ALA A 82 4.17 7.20 0.15
#